data_AF-A0AAD4MUC0-F1
#
_entry.id   AF-A0AAD4MUC0-F1
#
_cell.length_a   1.000
_cell.length_b   1.000
_cell.length_c   1.000
_cell.angle_alpha   90.00
_cell.angle_beta   90.00
_cell.angle_gamma   90.00
#
_symmetry.space_group_name_H-M   'P 1'
#
loop_
_entity.id
_entity.type
_entity.pdbx_description
1 polymer ?
#
loop_
_entity_poly.entity_id
_entity_poly.type
_entity_poly.pdbx_seq_one_letter_code
_entity_poly.pdbx_strand_id
1 'polypeptide(L)'
;MSWHKRLSFDIQERSRKWSQSDLFRDTPIRLLAYANEVGEAFRAWMPATAVWLLYVFVVGYVVADALDKARKAYMKECNDKSERRKNVVLTLADTLTWQAFASLIIPSLTINRLCAIALFMFKRLLGMSHPAAKLFTTVLGLAAIPVIVKPIDALVEKAMDATVRKLYKSKDEKESLEDSYEEIL
;
A
#
# COMPACT_ATOMS: atom_id res chain seq x y z
N MET A 1 28.74 26.98 -21.82
CA MET A 1 28.47 25.91 -20.84
C MET A 1 27.78 24.76 -21.58
N SER A 2 28.54 23.69 -21.86
CA SER A 2 28.26 22.69 -22.90
C SER A 2 27.01 21.83 -22.64
N TRP A 3 26.20 21.61 -23.69
CA TRP A 3 24.97 20.79 -23.70
C TRP A 3 25.15 19.39 -23.11
N HIS A 4 26.34 18.80 -23.24
CA HIS A 4 26.67 17.52 -22.61
C HIS A 4 26.59 17.57 -21.08
N LYS A 5 27.02 18.66 -20.44
CA LYS A 5 26.92 18.79 -18.97
C LYS A 5 25.48 18.89 -18.50
N ARG A 6 24.61 19.53 -19.28
CA ARG A 6 23.17 19.64 -18.99
C ARG A 6 22.48 18.28 -19.15
N LEU A 7 22.77 17.56 -20.23
CA LEU A 7 22.21 16.22 -20.47
C LEU A 7 22.66 15.22 -19.39
N SER A 8 23.94 15.23 -19.02
CA SER A 8 24.45 14.37 -17.94
C SER A 8 23.81 14.71 -16.60
N PHE A 9 23.61 15.99 -16.30
CA PHE A 9 22.92 16.43 -15.08
C PHE A 9 21.46 15.97 -15.08
N ASP A 10 20.72 16.16 -16.17
CA ASP A 10 19.32 15.73 -16.30
C ASP A 10 19.18 14.21 -16.20
N ILE A 11 20.11 13.44 -16.77
CA ILE A 11 20.14 11.97 -16.66
C ILE A 11 20.43 11.54 -15.22
N GLN A 12 21.34 12.23 -14.53
CA GLN A 12 21.74 11.90 -13.17
C GLN A 12 20.68 12.31 -12.14
N GLU A 13 19.97 13.41 -12.37
CA GLU A 13 18.83 13.85 -11.58
C GLU A 13 17.63 12.93 -11.81
N ARG A 14 17.39 12.53 -13.07
CA ARG A 14 16.38 11.53 -13.41
C ARG A 14 16.71 10.18 -12.78
N SER A 15 17.95 9.68 -12.86
CA SER A 15 18.35 8.41 -12.25
C SER A 15 18.29 8.45 -10.72
N ARG A 16 18.64 9.59 -10.11
CA ARG A 16 18.46 9.81 -8.67
C ARG A 16 16.98 9.80 -8.29
N LYS A 17 16.10 10.42 -9.09
CA LYS A 17 14.65 10.37 -8.89
C LYS A 17 14.09 8.96 -9.00
N TRP A 18 14.46 8.18 -10.03
CA TRP A 18 14.06 6.77 -10.18
C TRP A 18 14.61 5.88 -9.06
N SER A 19 15.82 6.14 -8.58
CA SER A 19 16.44 5.43 -7.44
C SER A 19 15.73 5.72 -6.12
N GLN A 20 15.15 6.91 -5.97
CA GLN A 20 14.33 7.32 -4.82
C GLN A 20 12.84 7.00 -4.97
N SER A 21 12.39 6.61 -6.18
CA SER A 21 11.00 6.25 -6.44
C SER A 21 10.77 4.84 -5.92
N ASP A 22 9.76 4.67 -5.06
CA ASP A 22 9.38 3.35 -4.59
C ASP A 22 8.65 2.63 -5.74
N LEU A 23 9.25 1.55 -6.26
CA LEU A 23 8.70 0.77 -7.36
C LEU A 23 7.24 0.39 -7.11
N PHE A 24 6.89 0.01 -5.88
CA PHE A 24 5.54 -0.42 -5.53
C PHE A 24 4.62 0.77 -5.26
N ARG A 25 5.14 1.94 -4.87
CA ARG A 25 4.31 3.12 -4.59
C ARG A 25 4.01 3.98 -5.81
N ASP A 26 5.01 4.16 -6.66
CA ASP A 26 5.07 5.22 -7.67
C ASP A 26 4.92 4.71 -9.10
N THR A 27 4.87 3.39 -9.31
CA THR A 27 4.69 2.80 -10.64
C THR A 27 3.32 2.16 -10.84
N PRO A 28 2.91 1.89 -12.09
CA PRO A 28 1.62 1.26 -12.40
C PRO A 28 1.43 -0.13 -11.79
N ILE A 29 2.50 -0.76 -11.29
CA ILE A 29 2.43 -2.03 -10.54
C ILE A 29 1.51 -1.89 -9.33
N ARG A 30 1.36 -0.69 -8.77
CA ARG A 30 0.39 -0.40 -7.72
C ARG A 30 -1.06 -0.66 -8.10
N LEU A 31 -1.41 -0.64 -9.39
CA LEU A 31 -2.76 -0.99 -9.84
C LEU A 31 -3.11 -2.45 -9.54
N LEU A 32 -2.10 -3.33 -9.45
CA LEU A 32 -2.31 -4.72 -9.03
C LEU A 32 -2.79 -4.79 -7.58
N ALA A 33 -2.39 -3.83 -6.75
CA ALA A 33 -2.85 -3.72 -5.37
C ALA A 33 -4.34 -3.38 -5.26
N TYR A 34 -4.97 -2.98 -6.37
CA TYR A 34 -6.40 -2.65 -6.44
C TYR A 34 -7.25 -3.64 -7.25
N ALA A 35 -6.66 -4.77 -7.63
CA ALA A 35 -7.33 -5.76 -8.47
C ALA A 35 -8.55 -6.37 -7.77
N ASN A 36 -8.46 -6.56 -6.45
CA ASN A 36 -9.56 -6.96 -5.56
C ASN A 36 -10.72 -5.96 -5.58
N GLU A 37 -10.50 -4.65 -5.51
CA GLU A 37 -11.58 -3.66 -5.58
C GLU A 37 -12.31 -3.69 -6.92
N VAL A 38 -11.57 -3.87 -8.02
CA VAL A 38 -12.18 -4.10 -9.33
C VAL A 38 -13.04 -5.36 -9.29
N GLY A 39 -12.54 -6.43 -8.68
CA GLY A 39 -13.30 -7.66 -8.45
C GLY A 39 -14.61 -7.43 -7.68
N GLU A 40 -14.55 -6.66 -6.59
CA GLU A 40 -15.72 -6.33 -5.77
C GLU A 40 -16.74 -5.44 -6.54
N ALA A 41 -16.28 -4.51 -7.37
CA ALA A 41 -17.16 -3.71 -8.23
C ALA A 41 -17.88 -4.57 -9.28
N PHE A 42 -17.21 -5.61 -9.79
CA PHE A 42 -17.75 -6.57 -10.76
C PHE A 42 -18.42 -7.80 -10.14
N ARG A 43 -18.59 -7.85 -8.81
CA ARG A 43 -19.13 -9.01 -8.10
C ARG A 43 -20.49 -9.50 -8.61
N ALA A 44 -21.29 -8.60 -9.19
CA ALA A 44 -22.58 -8.92 -9.77
C ALA A 44 -22.52 -9.69 -11.11
N TRP A 45 -21.35 -9.72 -11.75
CA TRP A 45 -21.07 -10.24 -13.08
C TRP A 45 -20.07 -11.40 -13.10
N MET A 46 -19.23 -11.53 -12.07
CA MET A 46 -18.19 -12.55 -11.98
C MET A 46 -18.48 -13.58 -10.88
N PRO A 47 -18.06 -14.84 -11.06
CA PRO A 47 -18.13 -15.83 -10.00
C PRO A 47 -17.23 -15.44 -8.83
N ALA A 48 -17.58 -15.90 -7.62
CA ALA A 48 -16.80 -15.60 -6.43
C ALA A 48 -15.33 -16.02 -6.57
N THR A 49 -15.05 -17.14 -7.25
CA THR A 49 -13.69 -17.64 -7.51
C THR A 49 -12.80 -16.63 -8.20
N ALA A 50 -13.31 -15.88 -9.18
CA ALA A 50 -12.56 -14.82 -9.85
C ALA A 50 -12.18 -13.70 -8.87
N VAL A 51 -13.09 -13.32 -7.97
CA VAL A 51 -12.81 -12.33 -6.92
C VAL A 51 -11.73 -12.82 -5.96
N TRP A 52 -11.80 -14.09 -5.53
CA TRP A 52 -10.76 -14.70 -4.68
C TRP A 52 -9.39 -14.69 -5.35
N LEU A 53 -9.30 -14.98 -6.65
CA LEU A 53 -8.04 -14.91 -7.38
C LEU A 53 -7.46 -13.48 -7.40
N LEU A 54 -8.31 -12.46 -7.53
CA LEU A 54 -7.88 -11.06 -7.48
C LEU A 54 -7.32 -10.70 -6.09
N TYR A 55 -7.91 -11.21 -5.00
CA TYR A 55 -7.31 -11.09 -3.67
C TYR A 55 -5.93 -11.78 -3.58
N VAL A 56 -5.76 -12.96 -4.20
CA VAL A 56 -4.45 -13.64 -4.23
C VAL A 56 -3.39 -12.81 -4.96
N PHE A 57 -3.73 -12.18 -6.08
CA PHE A 57 -2.81 -11.28 -6.80
C PHE A 57 -2.37 -10.11 -5.92
N VAL A 58 -3.30 -9.51 -5.17
CA VAL A 58 -3.02 -8.37 -4.30
C VAL A 58 -2.15 -8.80 -3.12
N VAL A 59 -2.44 -9.94 -2.50
CA VAL A 59 -1.59 -10.50 -1.44
C VAL A 59 -0.18 -10.77 -1.97
N GLY A 60 -0.04 -11.34 -3.16
CA GLY A 60 1.26 -11.56 -3.80
C GLY A 60 2.04 -10.27 -3.99
N TYR A 61 1.37 -9.20 -4.44
CA TYR A 61 1.93 -7.86 -4.55
C TYR A 61 2.40 -7.31 -3.19
N VAL A 62 1.57 -7.40 -2.15
CA VAL A 62 1.88 -6.89 -0.80
C VAL A 62 3.10 -7.60 -0.22
N VAL A 63 3.17 -8.92 -0.38
CA VAL A 63 4.31 -9.73 0.05
C VAL A 63 5.58 -9.34 -0.73
N ALA A 64 5.47 -9.12 -2.05
CA ALA A 64 6.60 -8.71 -2.87
C ALA A 64 7.18 -7.35 -2.44
N ASP A 65 6.34 -6.35 -2.16
CA ASP A 65 6.79 -5.05 -1.65
C ASP A 65 7.51 -5.18 -0.31
N ALA A 66 6.90 -5.93 0.61
CA ALA A 66 7.47 -6.14 1.94
C ALA A 66 8.83 -6.85 1.89
N LEU A 67 8.96 -7.88 1.03
CA LEU A 67 10.22 -8.58 0.84
C LEU A 67 11.28 -7.70 0.17
N ASP A 68 10.91 -6.87 -0.81
CA ASP A 68 11.84 -5.93 -1.45
C ASP A 68 12.40 -4.92 -0.43
N LYS A 69 11.54 -4.33 0.40
CA LYS A 69 11.95 -3.40 1.46
C LYS A 69 12.77 -4.06 2.55
N ALA A 70 12.39 -5.27 2.96
CA ALA A 70 13.15 -6.06 3.93
C ALA A 70 14.56 -6.40 3.38
N ARG A 71 14.66 -6.77 2.10
CA ARG A 71 15.96 -7.03 1.44
C ARG A 71 16.81 -5.77 1.39
N LYS A 72 16.24 -4.61 1.05
CA LYS A 72 16.95 -3.32 1.07
C LYS A 72 17.43 -2.97 2.47
N ALA A 73 16.63 -3.22 3.51
CA ALA A 73 17.03 -3.03 4.91
C ALA A 73 18.20 -3.96 5.30
N TYR A 74 18.21 -5.20 4.81
CA TYR A 74 19.30 -6.16 5.08
C TYR A 74 20.63 -5.76 4.43
N MET A 75 20.58 -5.12 3.27
CA MET A 75 21.77 -4.69 2.52
C MET A 75 22.41 -3.41 3.07
N LYS A 76 21.74 -2.70 3.99
CA LYS A 76 22.33 -1.53 4.66
C LYS A 76 23.47 -1.99 5.58
N GLU A 77 24.55 -1.22 5.59
CA GLU A 77 25.68 -1.46 6.48
C GLU A 77 25.23 -1.19 7.92
N CYS A 78 25.31 -2.21 8.77
CA CYS A 78 25.12 -2.12 10.21
C CYS A 78 26.33 -2.79 10.88
N ASN A 79 26.86 -2.17 11.93
CA ASN A 79 28.00 -2.67 12.70
C ASN A 79 27.66 -3.99 13.40
N ASP A 80 26.41 -4.17 13.83
CA ASP A 80 25.96 -5.37 14.52
C ASP A 80 24.95 -6.21 13.69
N LYS A 81 25.06 -7.54 13.83
CA LYS A 81 24.17 -8.53 13.21
C LYS A 81 22.81 -8.58 13.89
N SER A 82 22.72 -8.31 15.20
CA SER A 82 21.44 -8.29 15.92
C SER A 82 20.61 -7.09 15.49
N GLU A 83 21.23 -5.91 15.47
CA GLU A 83 20.62 -4.66 14.97
C GLU A 83 20.10 -4.80 13.54
N ARG A 84 20.88 -5.40 12.64
CA ARG A 84 20.45 -5.68 11.26
C ARG A 84 19.20 -6.55 11.19
N ARG A 85 19.13 -7.62 11.99
CA ARG A 85 17.96 -8.50 12.03
C ARG A 85 16.73 -7.77 12.55
N LYS A 86 16.87 -6.96 13.61
CA LYS A 86 15.78 -6.11 14.13
C LYS A 86 15.26 -5.17 13.04
N ASN A 87 16.15 -4.44 12.37
CA ASN A 87 15.78 -3.49 11.30
C ASN A 87 15.04 -4.16 10.14
N VAL A 88 15.47 -5.35 9.74
CA VAL A 88 14.79 -6.12 8.68
C VAL A 88 13.39 -6.54 9.12
N VAL A 89 13.25 -7.09 10.33
CA VAL A 89 11.96 -7.55 10.86
C VAL A 89 10.99 -6.38 11.05
N LEU A 90 11.46 -5.27 11.61
CA LEU A 90 10.66 -4.06 11.78
C LEU A 90 10.21 -3.48 10.43
N THR A 91 11.11 -3.39 9.45
CA THR A 91 10.77 -2.91 8.10
C THR A 91 9.75 -3.81 7.41
N LEU A 92 9.90 -5.13 7.55
CA LEU A 92 8.96 -6.11 6.99
C LEU A 92 7.58 -5.96 7.65
N ALA A 93 7.53 -5.91 8.98
CA ALA A 93 6.29 -5.79 9.74
C ALA A 93 5.57 -4.46 9.46
N ASP A 94 6.30 -3.33 9.43
CA ASP A 94 5.74 -2.02 9.09
C ASP A 94 5.16 -2.05 7.67
N THR A 95 5.93 -2.54 6.69
CA THR A 95 5.47 -2.58 5.30
C THR A 95 4.25 -3.47 5.12
N LEU A 96 4.25 -4.68 5.69
CA LEU A 96 3.10 -5.59 5.62
C LEU A 96 1.86 -4.98 6.26
N THR A 97 2.03 -4.34 7.42
CA THR A 97 0.91 -3.69 8.13
C THR A 97 0.34 -2.56 7.29
N TRP A 98 1.20 -1.68 6.78
CA TRP A 98 0.81 -0.55 5.95
C TRP A 98 0.08 -1.02 4.68
N GLN A 99 0.69 -1.95 3.93
CA GLN A 99 0.11 -2.47 2.69
C GLN A 99 -1.19 -3.24 2.93
N ALA A 100 -1.29 -4.02 4.01
CA ALA A 100 -2.51 -4.74 4.34
C ALA A 100 -3.69 -3.77 4.59
N PHE A 101 -3.47 -2.68 5.32
CA PHE A 101 -4.51 -1.69 5.54
C PHE A 101 -4.80 -0.84 4.30
N ALA A 102 -3.76 -0.38 3.60
CA ALA A 102 -3.87 0.52 2.46
C ALA A 102 -4.39 -0.15 1.19
N SER A 103 -4.18 -1.46 1.02
CA SER A 103 -4.53 -2.18 -0.23
C SER A 103 -5.55 -3.30 -0.05
N LEU A 104 -5.65 -3.96 1.12
CA LEU A 104 -6.55 -5.10 1.30
C LEU A 104 -7.78 -4.75 2.15
N ILE A 105 -7.58 -4.19 3.33
CA ILE A 105 -8.66 -4.13 4.32
C ILE A 105 -9.58 -2.94 4.04
N ILE A 106 -9.04 -1.72 4.05
CA ILE A 106 -9.86 -0.50 4.04
C ILE A 106 -10.51 -0.29 2.67
N PRO A 107 -9.79 -0.36 1.54
CA PRO A 107 -10.41 -0.09 0.23
C PRO A 107 -11.42 -1.17 -0.17
N SER A 108 -11.11 -2.46 0.05
CA SER A 108 -12.04 -3.55 -0.30
C SER A 108 -13.34 -3.50 0.50
N LEU A 109 -13.25 -3.25 1.81
CA LEU A 109 -14.45 -3.07 2.63
C LEU A 109 -15.26 -1.86 2.15
N THR A 110 -14.57 -0.77 1.82
CA THR A 110 -15.21 0.47 1.35
C THR A 110 -15.96 0.25 0.04
N ILE A 111 -15.32 -0.36 -0.96
CA ILE A 111 -15.94 -0.63 -2.27
C ILE A 111 -17.09 -1.62 -2.14
N ASN A 112 -16.92 -2.71 -1.39
CA ASN A 112 -17.99 -3.69 -1.19
C ASN A 112 -19.22 -3.06 -0.51
N ARG A 113 -19.02 -2.22 0.52
CA ARG A 113 -20.14 -1.51 1.18
C ARG A 113 -20.77 -0.46 0.27
N LEU A 114 -19.97 0.29 -0.48
CA LEU A 114 -20.46 1.25 -1.46
C LEU A 114 -21.34 0.56 -2.50
N CYS A 115 -20.87 -0.54 -3.10
CA CYS A 115 -21.62 -1.29 -4.09
C CYS A 115 -22.89 -1.91 -3.51
N ALA A 116 -22.85 -2.44 -2.28
CA ALA A 116 -24.03 -2.97 -1.62
C ALA A 116 -25.10 -1.90 -1.36
N ILE A 117 -24.70 -0.73 -0.86
CA ILE A 117 -25.60 0.41 -0.60
C ILE A 117 -26.16 0.94 -1.92
N ALA A 118 -25.32 1.09 -2.94
CA ALA A 118 -25.74 1.56 -4.26
C ALA A 118 -26.76 0.62 -4.88
N LEU A 119 -26.51 -0.70 -4.87
CA LEU A 119 -27.45 -1.68 -5.40
C LEU A 119 -28.78 -1.66 -4.64
N PHE A 120 -28.73 -1.54 -3.31
CA PHE A 120 -29.93 -1.41 -2.48
C PHE A 120 -30.72 -0.15 -2.84
N MET A 121 -30.07 1.00 -2.91
CA MET A 121 -30.66 2.28 -3.28
C MET A 121 -31.27 2.24 -4.68
N PHE A 122 -30.53 1.72 -5.66
CA PHE A 122 -30.98 1.59 -7.04
C PHE A 122 -32.20 0.68 -7.20
N LYS A 123 -32.27 -0.43 -6.45
CA LYS A 123 -33.42 -1.34 -6.51
C LYS A 123 -34.62 -0.83 -5.71
N ARG A 124 -34.40 -0.27 -4.52
CA ARG A 124 -35.47 0.05 -3.56
C ARG A 124 -36.01 1.47 -3.71
N LEU A 125 -35.13 2.45 -3.95
CA LEU A 125 -35.51 3.86 -3.99
C LEU A 125 -35.77 4.33 -5.42
N LEU A 126 -35.02 3.82 -6.40
CA LEU A 126 -35.14 4.22 -7.80
C LEU A 126 -35.94 3.24 -8.67
N GLY A 127 -36.40 2.12 -8.10
CA GLY A 127 -37.26 1.15 -8.79
C GLY A 127 -36.66 0.53 -10.04
N MET A 128 -35.34 0.55 -10.20
CA MET A 128 -34.68 0.06 -11.42
C MET A 128 -34.77 -1.45 -11.54
N SER A 129 -34.78 -1.94 -12.79
CA SER A 129 -34.69 -3.37 -13.07
C SER A 129 -33.39 -3.95 -12.50
N HIS A 130 -33.41 -5.24 -12.13
CA HIS A 130 -32.25 -5.88 -11.54
C HIS A 130 -30.95 -5.78 -12.39
N PRO A 131 -30.96 -5.98 -13.73
CA PRO A 131 -29.75 -5.84 -14.54
C PRO A 131 -29.26 -4.39 -14.63
N ALA A 132 -30.17 -3.41 -14.72
CA ALA A 132 -29.79 -1.99 -14.73
C ALA A 132 -29.12 -1.60 -13.40
N ALA A 133 -29.72 -1.98 -12.26
CA ALA A 133 -29.16 -1.70 -10.95
C ALA A 133 -27.76 -2.32 -10.76
N LYS A 134 -27.51 -3.53 -11.29
CA LYS A 134 -26.18 -4.15 -11.30
C LYS A 134 -25.18 -3.34 -12.11
N LEU A 135 -25.54 -2.93 -13.33
CA LEU A 135 -24.67 -2.13 -14.19
C LEU A 135 -24.29 -0.79 -13.54
N PHE A 136 -25.28 -0.04 -13.06
CA PHE A 136 -25.06 1.25 -12.39
C PHE A 136 -24.21 1.10 -11.13
N THR A 137 -24.42 0.03 -10.36
CA THR A 137 -23.59 -0.28 -9.19
C THR A 137 -22.13 -0.53 -9.56
N THR A 138 -21.87 -1.31 -10.62
CA THR A 138 -20.51 -1.58 -11.08
C THR A 138 -19.83 -0.32 -11.60
N VAL A 139 -20.52 0.48 -12.42
CA VAL A 139 -20.00 1.76 -12.93
C VAL A 139 -19.64 2.70 -11.77
N LEU A 140 -20.51 2.81 -10.76
CA LEU A 140 -20.25 3.62 -9.57
C LEU A 140 -19.05 3.09 -8.77
N GLY A 141 -18.96 1.78 -8.57
CA GLY A 141 -17.83 1.14 -7.89
C GLY A 141 -16.50 1.45 -8.56
N LEU A 142 -16.42 1.28 -9.88
CA LEU A 142 -15.20 1.59 -10.66
C LEU A 142 -14.84 3.07 -10.63
N ALA A 143 -15.84 3.95 -10.72
CA ALA A 143 -15.63 5.39 -10.63
C ALA A 143 -15.14 5.83 -9.24
N ALA A 144 -15.47 5.09 -8.19
CA ALA A 144 -15.05 5.40 -6.83
C ALA A 144 -13.59 5.04 -6.54
N ILE A 145 -13.03 4.00 -7.18
CA ILE A 145 -11.64 3.55 -6.97
C ILE A 145 -10.62 4.70 -7.01
N PRO A 146 -10.52 5.52 -8.08
CA PRO A 146 -9.52 6.60 -8.13
C PRO A 146 -9.71 7.68 -7.05
N VAL A 147 -10.92 7.81 -6.51
CA VAL A 147 -11.26 8.81 -5.49
C VAL A 147 -10.87 8.33 -4.08
N ILE A 148 -11.07 7.04 -3.79
CA ILE A 148 -10.84 6.51 -2.43
C ILE A 148 -9.38 6.22 -2.12
N VAL A 149 -8.55 5.93 -3.13
CA VAL A 149 -7.18 5.44 -2.94
C VAL A 149 -6.29 6.42 -2.15
N LYS A 150 -6.11 7.64 -2.68
CA LYS A 150 -5.20 8.64 -2.08
C LYS A 150 -5.56 9.01 -0.63
N PRO A 151 -6.84 9.28 -0.29
CA PRO A 151 -7.18 9.61 1.10
C PRO A 151 -7.01 8.42 2.04
N ILE A 152 -7.27 7.18 1.59
CA ILE A 152 -7.03 5.99 2.41
C ILE A 152 -5.53 5.83 2.71
N ASP A 153 -4.67 5.96 1.71
CA ASP A 153 -3.23 5.86 1.93
C ASP A 153 -2.73 6.86 2.97
N ALA A 154 -3.17 8.12 2.85
CA ALA A 154 -2.80 9.18 3.78
C ALA A 154 -3.36 8.94 5.18
N LEU A 155 -4.54 8.33 5.29
CA LEU A 155 -5.14 7.95 6.57
C LEU A 155 -4.34 6.83 7.24
N VAL A 156 -3.99 5.78 6.50
CA VAL A 156 -3.20 4.64 7.02
C VAL A 156 -1.82 5.11 7.46
N GLU A 157 -1.15 5.93 6.64
CA GLU A 157 0.14 6.53 6.99
C GLU A 157 0.07 7.27 8.32
N LYS A 158 -0.89 8.21 8.44
CA LYS A 158 -1.09 8.99 9.68
C LYS A 158 -1.43 8.12 10.87
N ALA A 159 -2.26 7.10 10.69
CA ALA A 159 -2.65 6.19 11.76
C ALA A 159 -1.45 5.39 12.27
N MET A 160 -0.60 4.88 11.36
CA MET A 160 0.61 4.14 11.74
C MET A 160 1.66 5.02 12.39
N ASP A 161 1.85 6.25 11.89
CA ASP A 161 2.73 7.25 12.50
C ASP A 161 2.31 7.58 13.94
N ALA A 162 1.00 7.66 14.20
CA ALA A 162 0.45 7.94 15.52
C ALA A 162 0.50 6.74 16.48
N THR A 163 0.62 5.51 15.97
CA THR A 163 0.49 4.26 16.76
C THR A 163 1.76 3.42 16.71
N VAL A 164 1.87 2.54 15.71
CA VAL A 164 2.90 1.50 15.59
C VAL A 164 4.30 2.10 15.55
N ARG A 165 4.49 3.19 14.79
CA ARG A 165 5.82 3.78 14.60
C ARG A 165 6.33 4.57 15.79
N LYS A 166 5.41 5.06 16.63
CA LYS A 166 5.77 5.70 17.90
C LYS A 166 6.42 4.71 18.86
N LEU A 167 5.97 3.45 18.85
CA LEU A 167 6.43 2.42 19.78
C LEU A 167 7.90 2.03 19.55
N TYR A 168 8.29 1.75 18.31
CA TYR A 168 9.68 1.35 18.05
C TYR A 168 10.64 2.54 17.94
N LYS A 169 10.23 3.72 17.44
CA LYS A 169 11.08 4.93 17.50
C LYS A 169 11.48 5.29 18.93
N SER A 170 10.53 5.18 19.87
CA SER A 170 10.81 5.43 21.30
C SER A 170 11.68 4.36 21.95
N LYS A 171 11.78 3.17 21.33
CA LYS A 171 12.57 2.06 21.83
C LYS A 171 14.01 2.14 21.36
N ASP A 172 14.23 2.51 20.10
CA ASP A 172 15.56 2.77 19.54
C ASP A 172 16.27 3.91 20.29
N GLU A 173 15.55 4.98 20.64
CA GLU A 173 16.09 6.11 21.42
C GLU A 173 16.49 5.71 22.85
N LYS A 174 15.79 4.75 23.47
CA LYS A 174 16.14 4.22 24.79
C LYS A 174 17.32 3.26 24.74
N GLU A 175 17.36 2.37 23.75
CA GLU A 175 18.45 1.41 23.55
C GLU A 175 19.76 2.15 23.20
N SER A 176 19.70 3.22 22.39
CA SER A 176 20.87 4.07 22.10
C SER A 176 21.39 4.84 23.31
N LEU A 177 20.52 5.18 24.26
CA LEU A 177 20.92 5.84 25.50
C LEU A 177 21.58 4.83 26.44
N GLU A 178 21.01 3.63 26.60
CA GLU A 178 21.59 2.54 27.41
C GLU A 178 22.97 2.10 26.87
N ASP A 179 23.12 1.89 25.56
CA ASP A 179 24.42 1.56 24.95
C ASP A 179 25.47 2.67 25.15
N SER A 180 25.05 3.94 25.07
CA SER A 180 25.95 5.09 25.35
C SER A 180 26.36 5.18 26.81
N TYR A 181 25.57 4.66 27.76
CA TYR A 181 25.96 4.60 29.17
C TYR A 181 26.89 3.41 29.46
N GLU A 182 26.72 2.28 28.79
CA GLU A 182 27.65 1.14 28.91
C GLU A 182 29.01 1.41 28.26
N GLU A 183 29.09 2.18 27.18
CA GLU A 183 30.39 2.54 26.54
C GLU A 183 31.25 3.51 27.37
N ILE A 184 30.67 4.21 28.35
CA ILE A 184 31.35 5.20 29.19
C ILE A 184 31.90 4.59 30.51
N LEU A 185 31.50 3.37 30.86
CA LEU A 185 31.93 2.62 32.06
C LEU A 185 33.05 1.61 31.75
#